data_AF-A0A9N9H1Q7-F1
#
_entry.id   AF-A0A9N9H1Q7-F1
#
_cell.length_a   1.000
_cell.length_b   1.000
_cell.length_c   1.000
_cell.angle_alpha   90.00
_cell.angle_beta   90.00
_cell.angle_gamma   90.00
#
_symmetry.space_group_name_H-M   'P 1'
#
loop_
_entity.id
_entity.type
_entity.pdbx_description
1 polymer ?
#
loop_
_entity_poly.entity_id
_entity_poly.type
_entity_poly.pdbx_seq_one_letter_code
_entity_poly.pdbx_strand_id
1 'polypeptide(L)'
;EVYISVVKCLFLHVIYPTQDEIKESLKDYLNKKFPEFMVNLSANDFANRFYGMWCTQLLQKMKNLRGSALQNVRLAIWSVFGCERLPHLRSNASAEDIVRTAFTMAAAPTLTNHHCAFTLAVCNIILNPQSKNIVCSKSRIKHRMVHYLNDFDNSGPNQELANSIINNKLASSLHEAEQSM
;
A
#
# COMPACT_ATOMS: atom_id res chain seq x y z
N GLU A 1 5.17 17.53 15.73
CA GLU A 1 5.82 16.22 15.96
C GLU A 1 4.92 15.14 16.55
N VAL A 2 4.10 15.44 17.58
CA VAL A 2 3.23 14.46 18.29
C VAL A 2 2.44 13.52 17.36
N TYR A 3 1.66 14.05 16.40
CA TYR A 3 0.84 13.20 15.52
C TYR A 3 1.67 12.24 14.66
N ILE A 4 2.86 12.65 14.22
CA ILE A 4 3.73 11.78 13.42
C ILE A 4 4.27 10.65 14.30
N SER A 5 4.67 10.95 15.54
CA SER A 5 5.16 9.94 16.48
C SER A 5 4.10 8.90 16.81
N VAL A 6 2.87 9.33 17.14
CA VAL A 6 1.73 8.45 17.41
C VAL A 6 1.46 7.54 16.21
N VAL A 7 1.35 8.14 15.02
CA VAL A 7 1.07 7.39 13.79
C VAL A 7 2.19 6.42 13.44
N LYS A 8 3.47 6.78 13.63
CA LYS A 8 4.59 5.87 13.39
C LYS A 8 4.55 4.65 14.31
N CYS A 9 4.24 4.84 15.60
CA CYS A 9 4.10 3.72 16.53
C CYS A 9 2.91 2.82 16.15
N LEU A 10 1.75 3.41 15.86
CA LEU A 10 0.54 2.67 15.51
C LEU A 10 0.71 1.90 14.19
N PHE A 11 1.38 2.50 13.20
CA PHE A 11 1.56 1.93 11.86
C PHE A 11 2.34 0.60 11.84
N LEU A 12 3.19 0.36 12.85
CA LEU A 12 3.90 -0.91 12.98
C LEU A 12 2.98 -2.09 13.28
N HIS A 13 1.80 -1.81 13.82
CA HIS A 13 0.83 -2.81 14.27
C HIS A 13 -0.41 -2.82 13.39
N VAL A 14 -0.89 -1.64 12.96
CA VAL A 14 -2.14 -1.49 12.22
C VAL A 14 -1.96 -0.46 11.10
N ILE A 15 -2.07 -0.91 9.85
CA ILE A 15 -1.98 -0.04 8.65
C ILE A 15 -3.27 0.76 8.44
N TYR A 16 -4.42 0.16 8.77
CA TYR A 16 -5.75 0.73 8.59
C TYR A 16 -6.48 0.83 9.92
N PRO A 17 -6.05 1.74 10.82
CA PRO A 17 -6.64 1.82 12.14
C PRO A 17 -8.03 2.45 12.09
N THR A 18 -8.90 1.96 12.97
CA THR A 18 -10.16 2.57 13.35
C THR A 18 -9.93 3.87 14.13
N GLN A 19 -10.97 4.69 14.28
CA GLN A 19 -10.88 5.91 15.09
C GLN A 19 -10.57 5.58 16.55
N ASP A 20 -11.09 4.48 17.08
CA ASP A 20 -10.84 4.06 18.46
C ASP A 20 -9.40 3.63 18.68
N GLU A 21 -8.81 2.85 17.76
CA GLU A 21 -7.39 2.49 17.82
C GLU A 21 -6.48 3.74 17.74
N ILE A 22 -6.83 4.73 16.91
CA ILE A 22 -6.12 6.01 16.87
C ILE A 22 -6.28 6.77 18.19
N LYS A 23 -7.49 6.77 18.76
CA LYS A 23 -7.83 7.49 20.00
C LYS A 23 -7.07 6.91 21.20
N GLU A 24 -7.06 5.59 21.34
CA GLU A 24 -6.31 4.89 22.38
C GLU A 24 -4.81 5.12 22.22
N SER A 25 -4.28 4.96 21.00
CA SER A 25 -2.85 5.17 20.76
C SER A 25 -2.40 6.62 21.04
N LEU A 26 -3.24 7.61 20.70
CA LEU A 26 -3.00 9.00 21.08
C LEU A 26 -3.04 9.19 22.60
N LYS A 27 -4.06 8.64 23.27
CA LYS A 27 -4.25 8.78 24.71
C LYS A 27 -3.06 8.19 25.47
N ASP A 28 -2.61 7.00 25.09
CA ASP A 28 -1.44 6.33 25.69
C ASP A 28 -0.16 7.13 25.48
N TYR A 29 0.05 7.66 24.26
CA TYR A 29 1.20 8.50 23.97
C TYR A 29 1.21 9.77 24.82
N LEU A 30 0.06 10.45 24.92
CA LEU A 30 -0.06 11.69 25.70
C LEU A 30 0.11 11.43 27.20
N ASN A 31 -0.47 10.35 27.75
CA ASN A 31 -0.26 9.97 29.14
C ASN A 31 1.22 9.71 29.45
N LYS A 32 1.93 9.08 28.52
CA LYS A 32 3.35 8.75 28.68
C LYS A 32 4.27 9.96 28.53
N LYS A 33 3.97 10.87 27.60
CA LYS A 33 4.87 11.99 27.25
C LYS A 33 4.49 13.33 27.87
N PHE A 34 3.22 13.51 28.23
CA PHE A 34 2.67 14.76 28.75
C PHE A 34 1.65 14.49 29.87
N PRO A 35 2.05 13.81 30.97
CA PRO A 35 1.13 13.45 32.04
C PRO A 35 0.45 14.67 32.67
N GLU A 36 1.18 15.78 32.87
CA GLU A 36 0.64 17.03 33.43
C GLU A 36 -0.45 17.65 32.55
N PHE A 37 -0.31 17.54 31.22
CA PHE A 37 -1.35 17.97 30.29
C PHE A 37 -2.60 17.10 30.41
N MET A 38 -2.40 15.78 30.58
CA MET A 38 -3.50 14.81 30.66
C MET A 38 -4.28 14.91 31.97
N VAL A 39 -3.61 15.19 33.11
CA VAL A 39 -4.27 15.38 34.42
C VAL A 39 -5.26 16.55 34.39
N ASN A 40 -4.93 17.62 33.66
CA ASN A 40 -5.77 18.80 33.56
C ASN A 40 -6.85 18.70 32.46
N LEU A 41 -6.87 17.60 31.70
CA LEU A 41 -7.78 17.43 30.57
C LEU A 41 -8.90 16.46 30.95
N SER A 42 -10.13 16.96 31.03
CA SER A 42 -11.29 16.11 31.30
C SER A 42 -11.53 15.10 30.16
N ALA A 43 -12.18 13.98 30.47
CA ALA A 43 -12.53 12.97 29.46
C ALA A 43 -13.40 13.56 28.33
N ASN A 44 -14.28 14.49 28.67
CA ASN A 44 -15.16 15.16 27.71
C ASN A 44 -14.37 16.12 26.81
N ASP A 45 -13.45 16.91 27.38
CA ASP A 45 -12.58 17.81 26.61
C ASP A 45 -11.66 17.03 25.68
N PHE A 46 -11.12 15.91 26.15
CA PHE A 46 -10.33 15.01 25.31
C PHE A 46 -11.15 14.50 24.13
N ALA A 47 -12.37 14.00 24.37
CA ALA A 47 -13.24 13.49 23.31
C ALA A 47 -13.59 14.60 22.30
N ASN A 48 -13.97 15.78 22.77
CA ASN A 48 -14.31 16.92 21.92
C ASN A 48 -13.12 17.35 21.05
N ARG A 49 -11.91 17.47 21.63
CA ARG A 49 -10.69 17.80 20.88
C ARG A 49 -10.31 16.69 19.89
N PHE A 50 -10.50 15.44 20.29
CA PHE A 50 -10.21 14.28 19.45
C PHE A 50 -11.06 14.28 18.19
N TYR A 51 -12.39 14.25 18.33
CA TYR A 51 -13.30 14.19 17.20
C TYR A 51 -13.35 15.51 16.42
N GLY A 52 -13.13 16.65 17.08
CA GLY A 52 -13.17 17.96 16.41
C GLY A 52 -11.97 18.25 15.51
N MET A 53 -10.75 17.79 15.86
CA MET A 53 -9.55 18.15 15.09
C MET A 53 -8.50 17.04 15.04
N TRP A 54 -8.18 16.41 16.17
CA TRP A 54 -7.00 15.53 16.23
C TRP A 54 -7.15 14.28 15.37
N CYS A 55 -8.35 13.69 15.33
CA CYS A 55 -8.64 12.51 14.53
C CYS A 55 -8.35 12.75 13.05
N THR A 56 -8.82 13.86 12.48
CA THR A 56 -8.58 14.22 11.07
C THR A 56 -7.09 14.40 10.78
N GLN A 57 -6.34 15.06 11.67
CA GLN A 57 -4.90 15.23 11.48
C GLN A 57 -4.14 13.90 11.57
N LEU A 58 -4.49 13.04 12.53
CA LEU A 58 -3.89 11.71 12.69
C LEU A 58 -4.18 10.82 11.48
N LEU A 59 -5.43 10.78 11.01
CA LEU A 59 -5.82 10.05 9.81
C LEU A 59 -5.07 10.53 8.57
N GLN A 60 -4.91 11.84 8.41
CA GLN A 60 -4.13 12.40 7.29
C GLN A 60 -2.66 11.99 7.37
N LYS A 61 -2.05 12.01 8.55
CA LYS A 61 -0.66 11.53 8.73
C LYS A 61 -0.54 10.03 8.46
N MET A 62 -1.52 9.23 8.89
CA MET A 62 -1.56 7.79 8.61
C MET A 62 -1.71 7.50 7.11
N LYS A 63 -2.52 8.27 6.38
CA LYS A 63 -2.60 8.22 4.91
C LYS A 63 -1.25 8.54 4.25
N ASN A 64 -0.59 9.60 4.71
CA ASN A 64 0.71 9.99 4.14
C ASN A 64 1.79 8.93 4.40
N LEU A 65 1.85 8.37 5.62
CA LEU A 65 2.82 7.34 5.97
C LEU A 65 2.61 6.06 5.14
N ARG A 66 1.37 5.65 4.91
CA ARG A 66 1.02 4.58 3.96
C ARG A 66 1.53 4.87 2.56
N GLY A 67 1.29 6.09 2.05
CA GLY A 67 1.77 6.50 0.73
C GLY A 67 3.29 6.42 0.60
N SER A 68 4.03 6.86 1.62
CA SER A 68 5.49 6.75 1.65
C SER A 68 5.97 5.29 1.74
N ALA A 69 5.35 4.47 2.58
CA ALA A 69 5.67 3.05 2.68
C ALA A 69 5.45 2.33 1.34
N LEU A 70 4.33 2.63 0.66
CA LEU A 70 4.05 2.09 -0.67
C LEU A 70 5.09 2.55 -1.70
N GLN A 71 5.49 3.82 -1.67
CA GLN A 71 6.52 4.31 -2.57
C GLN A 71 7.85 3.57 -2.34
N ASN A 72 8.22 3.28 -1.10
CA ASN A 72 9.42 2.51 -0.78
C ASN A 72 9.31 1.07 -1.27
N VAL A 73 8.15 0.41 -1.10
CA VAL A 73 7.91 -0.93 -1.66
C VAL A 73 8.02 -0.89 -3.19
N ARG A 74 7.44 0.11 -3.85
CA ARG A 74 7.52 0.29 -5.31
C ARG A 74 8.97 0.48 -5.76
N LEU A 75 9.75 1.32 -5.06
CA LEU A 75 11.16 1.52 -5.34
C LEU A 75 12.00 0.26 -5.10
N ALA A 76 11.70 -0.52 -4.07
CA ALA A 76 12.39 -1.78 -3.79
C ALA A 76 12.09 -2.83 -4.86
N ILE A 77 10.81 -2.96 -5.26
CA ILE A 77 10.41 -3.80 -6.40
C ILE A 77 11.12 -3.34 -7.67
N TRP A 78 11.14 -2.04 -7.94
CA TRP A 78 11.89 -1.49 -9.08
C TRP A 78 13.39 -1.75 -8.97
N SER A 79 13.99 -1.69 -7.78
CA SER A 79 15.41 -1.98 -7.61
C SER A 79 15.74 -3.47 -7.84
N VAL A 80 14.81 -4.37 -7.54
CA VAL A 80 15.02 -5.82 -7.70
C VAL A 80 14.72 -6.26 -9.14
N PHE A 81 13.65 -5.74 -9.74
CA PHE A 81 13.17 -6.18 -11.07
C PHE A 81 13.48 -5.19 -12.20
N GLY A 82 13.77 -3.92 -11.88
CA GLY A 82 14.04 -2.84 -12.84
C GLY A 82 15.52 -2.43 -12.94
N CYS A 83 16.40 -2.97 -12.09
CA CYS A 83 17.86 -2.84 -12.27
C CYS A 83 18.45 -3.88 -13.24
N GLU A 84 17.68 -4.86 -13.70
CA GLU A 84 18.14 -5.83 -14.71
C GLU A 84 18.12 -5.27 -16.14
N ARG A 85 18.81 -4.13 -16.37
CA ARG A 85 19.30 -3.56 -17.67
C ARG A 85 18.62 -2.26 -18.12
N LEU A 86 19.25 -1.14 -17.79
CA LEU A 86 19.42 -0.05 -18.76
C LEU A 86 20.92 0.14 -18.97
N PRO A 87 21.46 -0.05 -20.19
CA PRO A 87 22.86 0.23 -20.44
C PRO A 87 23.11 1.73 -20.28
N HIS A 88 24.28 2.04 -19.72
CA HIS A 88 24.73 3.43 -19.58
C HIS A 88 24.93 4.05 -20.97
N LEU A 89 24.06 5.00 -21.34
CA LEU A 89 24.20 5.81 -22.55
C LEU A 89 25.24 6.91 -22.30
N ARG A 90 26.29 6.95 -23.12
CA ARG A 90 27.25 8.06 -23.11
C ARG A 90 26.58 9.32 -23.67
N SER A 91 27.00 10.49 -23.21
CA SER A 91 26.41 11.79 -23.56
C SER A 91 26.48 12.17 -25.04
N ASN A 92 27.23 11.41 -25.84
CA ASN A 92 27.43 11.58 -27.27
C ASN A 92 26.84 10.46 -28.12
N ALA A 93 25.93 9.64 -27.57
CA ALA A 93 25.27 8.58 -28.32
C ALA A 93 24.46 9.15 -29.50
N SER A 94 24.65 8.60 -30.70
CA SER A 94 23.88 9.01 -31.87
C SER A 94 22.43 8.51 -31.77
N ALA A 95 21.52 9.10 -32.55
CA ALA A 95 20.13 8.63 -32.63
C ALA A 95 20.06 7.14 -33.02
N GLU A 96 20.98 6.68 -33.86
CA GLU A 96 21.07 5.29 -34.30
C GLU A 96 21.57 4.36 -33.18
N ASP A 97 22.47 4.84 -32.31
CA ASP A 97 22.91 4.12 -31.11
C ASP A 97 21.80 4.05 -30.05
N ILE A 98 21.02 5.12 -29.89
CA ILE A 98 19.86 5.17 -28.99
C ILE A 98 18.79 4.17 -29.46
N VAL A 99 18.46 4.18 -30.75
CA VAL A 99 17.49 3.26 -31.37
C VAL A 99 18.01 1.83 -31.28
N ARG A 100 19.26 1.55 -31.66
CA ARG A 100 19.84 0.21 -31.53
C ARG A 100 19.86 -0.28 -30.09
N THR A 101 20.20 0.57 -29.13
CA THR A 101 20.15 0.24 -27.71
C THR A 101 18.72 -0.06 -27.27
N ALA A 102 17.74 0.77 -27.65
CA ALA A 102 16.33 0.61 -27.32
C ALA A 102 15.62 -0.56 -28.04
N PHE A 103 16.13 -1.01 -29.19
CA PHE A 103 15.55 -2.12 -29.98
C PHE A 103 16.32 -3.44 -29.82
N THR A 104 17.59 -3.41 -29.41
CA THR A 104 18.28 -4.61 -28.89
C THR A 104 17.74 -4.98 -27.49
N MET A 105 16.93 -4.11 -26.86
CA MET A 105 16.07 -4.41 -25.70
C MET A 105 14.95 -5.43 -25.98
N ALA A 106 14.93 -6.11 -27.13
CA ALA A 106 14.31 -7.44 -27.21
C ALA A 106 14.90 -8.43 -26.16
N ALA A 107 16.00 -8.06 -25.49
CA ALA A 107 16.58 -8.74 -24.33
C ALA A 107 16.67 -7.88 -23.04
N ALA A 108 15.95 -6.75 -22.93
CA ALA A 108 15.55 -6.26 -21.61
C ALA A 108 14.43 -7.19 -21.14
N PRO A 109 14.35 -7.60 -19.86
CA PRO A 109 13.17 -8.31 -19.42
C PRO A 109 12.00 -7.35 -19.60
N THR A 110 11.23 -7.53 -20.67
CA THR A 110 9.84 -7.08 -20.70
C THR A 110 9.30 -7.46 -19.34
N LEU A 111 8.85 -6.47 -18.56
CA LEU A 111 8.27 -6.73 -17.26
C LEU A 111 7.06 -7.62 -17.54
N THR A 112 7.28 -8.93 -17.47
CA THR A 112 6.31 -9.91 -17.96
C THR A 112 5.00 -9.69 -17.21
N ASN A 113 3.88 -10.09 -17.81
CA ASN A 113 2.59 -10.06 -17.11
C ASN A 113 2.71 -10.73 -15.72
N HIS A 114 3.62 -11.69 -15.53
CA HIS A 114 3.94 -12.33 -14.26
C HIS A 114 4.57 -11.38 -13.23
N HIS A 115 5.52 -10.53 -13.63
CA HIS A 115 6.11 -9.53 -12.75
C HIS A 115 5.11 -8.44 -12.35
N CYS A 116 4.29 -7.99 -13.30
CA CYS A 116 3.20 -7.04 -13.06
C CYS A 116 2.15 -7.65 -12.10
N ALA A 117 1.73 -8.89 -12.36
CA ALA A 117 0.76 -9.60 -11.55
C ALA A 117 1.27 -9.89 -10.14
N PHE A 118 2.54 -10.26 -9.99
CA PHE A 118 3.17 -10.45 -8.69
C PHE A 118 3.22 -9.14 -7.91
N THR A 119 3.62 -8.04 -8.57
CA THR A 119 3.67 -6.71 -7.95
C THR A 119 2.28 -6.25 -7.51
N LEU A 120 1.27 -6.41 -8.35
CA LEU A 120 -0.13 -6.12 -8.01
C LEU A 120 -0.63 -7.00 -6.88
N ALA A 121 -0.29 -8.29 -6.86
CA ALA A 121 -0.64 -9.21 -5.78
C ALA A 121 -0.06 -8.76 -4.43
N VAL A 122 1.22 -8.39 -4.41
CA VAL A 122 1.91 -7.88 -3.20
C VAL A 122 1.27 -6.57 -2.74
N CYS A 123 1.08 -5.61 -3.65
CA CYS A 123 0.41 -4.34 -3.33
C CYS A 123 -1.02 -4.56 -2.83
N ASN A 124 -1.79 -5.43 -3.47
CA ASN A 124 -3.17 -5.72 -3.08
C ASN A 124 -3.25 -6.41 -1.71
N ILE A 125 -2.25 -7.20 -1.30
CA ILE A 125 -2.19 -7.78 0.06
C ILE A 125 -1.83 -6.73 1.09
N ILE A 126 -0.77 -5.96 0.84
CA ILE A 126 -0.24 -4.97 1.80
C ILE A 126 -1.23 -3.80 1.97
N LEU A 127 -1.91 -3.41 0.89
CA LEU A 127 -2.79 -2.25 0.87
C LEU A 127 -4.26 -2.61 1.02
N ASN A 128 -4.64 -3.84 1.38
CA ASN A 128 -6.04 -4.17 1.53
C ASN A 128 -6.62 -3.51 2.80
N PRO A 129 -7.50 -2.49 2.70
CA PRO A 129 -8.09 -1.84 3.86
C PRO A 129 -9.00 -2.76 4.69
N GLN A 130 -9.49 -3.85 4.09
CA GLN A 130 -10.31 -4.85 4.78
C GLN A 130 -9.48 -5.88 5.55
N SER A 131 -8.15 -5.90 5.34
CA SER A 131 -7.26 -6.79 6.07
C SER A 131 -6.71 -6.08 7.29
N LYS A 132 -7.07 -6.53 8.49
CA LYS A 132 -6.52 -5.99 9.75
C LYS A 132 -5.01 -6.23 9.87
N ASN A 133 -4.53 -7.35 9.33
CA ASN A 133 -3.12 -7.76 9.36
C ASN A 133 -2.56 -7.95 7.94
N ILE A 134 -1.26 -7.74 7.76
CA ILE A 134 -0.57 -8.11 6.51
C ILE A 134 -0.34 -9.62 6.52
N VAL A 135 -1.06 -10.36 5.68
CA VAL A 135 -0.91 -11.83 5.55
C VAL A 135 -0.32 -12.16 4.18
N CYS A 136 1.00 -12.06 4.08
CA CYS A 136 1.76 -12.31 2.85
C CYS A 136 2.17 -13.79 2.75
N SER A 137 1.20 -14.71 2.69
CA SER A 137 1.49 -16.13 2.50
C SER A 137 1.69 -16.48 1.02
N LYS A 138 2.53 -17.47 0.73
CA LYS A 138 2.76 -17.96 -0.64
C LYS A 138 1.46 -18.31 -1.36
N SER A 139 0.50 -18.94 -0.67
CA SER A 139 -0.81 -19.29 -1.22
C SER A 139 -1.64 -18.07 -1.62
N ARG A 140 -1.68 -17.03 -0.78
CA ARG A 140 -2.44 -15.79 -1.06
C ARG A 140 -1.81 -14.96 -2.17
N ILE A 141 -0.48 -14.85 -2.19
CA ILE A 141 0.24 -14.18 -3.26
C ILE A 141 -0.03 -14.92 -4.59
N LYS A 142 0.11 -16.25 -4.61
CA LYS A 142 -0.13 -17.05 -5.82
C LYS A 142 -1.56 -16.89 -6.34
N HIS A 143 -2.56 -16.95 -5.48
CA HIS A 143 -3.96 -16.78 -5.89
C HIS A 143 -4.19 -15.40 -6.56
N ARG A 144 -3.71 -14.30 -5.95
CA ARG A 144 -3.89 -12.95 -6.50
C ARG A 144 -3.06 -12.72 -7.75
N MET A 145 -1.87 -13.31 -7.82
CA MET A 145 -1.05 -13.27 -9.03
C MET A 145 -1.74 -13.98 -10.20
N VAL A 146 -2.33 -15.17 -9.98
CA VAL A 146 -3.09 -15.88 -11.02
C VAL A 146 -4.29 -15.05 -11.50
N HIS A 147 -4.98 -14.38 -10.59
CA HIS A 147 -6.06 -13.44 -10.95
C HIS A 147 -5.55 -12.34 -11.89
N TYR A 148 -4.51 -11.62 -11.49
CA TYR A 148 -3.97 -10.52 -12.31
C TYR A 148 -3.36 -11.01 -13.63
N LEU A 149 -2.78 -12.21 -13.67
CA LEU A 149 -2.33 -12.84 -14.91
C LEU A 149 -3.48 -13.09 -15.87
N ASN A 150 -4.57 -13.68 -15.37
CA ASN A 150 -5.77 -13.90 -16.16
C ASN A 150 -6.37 -12.57 -16.65
N ASP A 151 -6.30 -11.51 -15.85
CA ASP A 151 -6.75 -10.18 -16.29
C ASP A 151 -5.90 -9.68 -17.47
N PHE A 152 -4.57 -9.79 -17.38
CA PHE A 152 -3.66 -9.38 -18.46
C PHE A 152 -3.86 -10.16 -19.75
N ASP A 153 -4.18 -11.45 -19.66
CA ASP A 153 -4.32 -12.33 -20.81
C ASP A 153 -5.71 -12.20 -21.48
N ASN A 154 -6.74 -11.79 -20.73
CA ASN A 154 -8.12 -11.68 -21.24
C ASN A 154 -8.50 -10.27 -21.71
N SER A 155 -7.82 -9.21 -21.26
CA SER A 155 -8.05 -7.83 -21.72
C SER A 155 -6.91 -6.92 -21.22
N GLY A 156 -6.21 -6.19 -22.11
CA GLY A 156 -5.28 -5.13 -21.68
C GLY A 156 -5.92 -4.14 -20.68
N PRO A 157 -5.14 -3.34 -19.93
CA PRO A 157 -5.53 -2.72 -18.66
C PRO A 157 -6.86 -1.96 -18.77
N ASN A 158 -7.93 -2.62 -18.35
CA ASN A 158 -9.30 -2.15 -18.60
C ASN A 158 -9.75 -1.27 -17.43
N GLN A 159 -10.39 -0.14 -17.73
CA GLN A 159 -10.79 0.87 -16.74
C GLN A 159 -11.79 0.30 -15.70
N GLU A 160 -12.48 -0.78 -16.05
CA GLU A 160 -13.29 -1.60 -15.14
C GLU A 160 -12.49 -2.34 -14.06
N LEU A 161 -11.25 -2.77 -14.33
CA LEU A 161 -10.38 -3.40 -13.32
C LEU A 161 -9.97 -2.38 -12.26
N ALA A 162 -9.66 -1.15 -12.67
CA ALA A 162 -9.39 -0.05 -11.75
C ALA A 162 -10.62 0.22 -10.84
N ASN A 163 -11.83 0.22 -11.41
CA ASN A 163 -13.08 0.41 -10.68
C ASN A 163 -13.44 -0.80 -9.79
N SER A 164 -13.13 -2.03 -10.21
CA SER A 164 -13.31 -3.27 -9.45
C SER A 164 -12.38 -3.37 -8.23
N ILE A 165 -11.12 -2.97 -8.39
CA ILE A 165 -10.14 -2.89 -7.30
C ILE A 165 -10.56 -1.82 -6.28
N ILE A 166 -11.14 -0.70 -6.74
CA ILE A 166 -11.66 0.36 -5.87
C ILE A 166 -12.92 -0.10 -5.11
N ASN A 167 -13.81 -0.87 -5.76
CA ASN A 167 -15.11 -1.27 -5.21
C ASN A 167 -15.15 -2.68 -4.60
N ASN A 168 -14.03 -3.42 -4.66
CA ASN A 168 -13.79 -4.71 -4.00
C ASN A 168 -14.91 -5.76 -4.15
N LYS A 169 -15.41 -5.98 -5.37
CA LYS A 169 -16.44 -6.98 -5.68
C LYS A 169 -15.95 -8.44 -5.60
N LEU A 170 -14.65 -8.65 -5.33
CA LEU A 170 -14.04 -9.97 -5.12
C LEU A 170 -14.20 -10.51 -3.69
N ALA A 171 -14.55 -9.67 -2.71
CA ALA A 171 -14.82 -10.13 -1.35
C ALA A 171 -16.24 -10.70 -1.19
N SER A 172 -17.19 -10.25 -2.01
CA SER A 172 -18.60 -10.70 -1.95
C SER A 172 -18.82 -12.10 -2.51
N SER A 173 -18.02 -12.56 -3.48
CA SER A 173 -18.13 -13.91 -4.04
C SER A 173 -17.56 -15.01 -3.14
N LEU A 174 -16.86 -14.66 -2.06
CA LEU A 174 -16.41 -15.61 -1.04
C LEU A 174 -17.56 -16.05 -0.11
N HIS A 175 -18.57 -15.20 0.11
CA HIS A 175 -19.64 -15.51 1.05
C HIS A 175 -20.73 -16.42 0.47
N GLU A 176 -20.89 -16.44 -0.86
CA GLU A 176 -21.86 -17.31 -1.56
C GLU A 176 -21.29 -18.72 -1.83
N ALA A 177 -19.98 -18.84 -2.00
CA ALA A 177 -19.33 -20.13 -2.24
C ALA A 177 -19.19 -20.98 -0.95
N GLU A 178 -19.09 -20.35 0.23
CA GLU A 178 -19.03 -21.05 1.52
C GLU A 178 -20.41 -21.40 2.11
N GLN A 179 -21.51 -20.90 1.53
CA GLN A 179 -22.89 -21.23 1.94
C GLN A 179 -23.57 -22.29 1.06
N SER A 180 -22.94 -22.70 -0.04
CA SER A 180 -23.43 -23.77 -0.93
C SER A 180 -22.59 -25.07 -0.88
N MET A 181 -21.76 -25.24 0.16
CA MET A 181 -21.07 -26.50 0.46
C MET A 181 -21.47 -27.05 1.83
#